data_AF-A0A1G3AJ19-F1
#
_entry.id   AF-A0A1G3AJ19-F1
#
_cell.length_a   1.000
_cell.length_b   1.000
_cell.length_c   1.000
_cell.angle_alpha   90.00
_cell.angle_beta   90.00
_cell.angle_gamma   90.00
#
_symmetry.space_group_name_H-M   'P 1'
#
loop_
_entity.id
_entity.type
_entity.pdbx_description
1 polymer ?
#
loop_
_entity_poly.entity_id
_entity_poly.type
_entity_poly.pdbx_seq_one_letter_code
_entity_poly.pdbx_strand_id
1 'polypeptide(L)'
;MVALSISALMFRTTEPTTEQEKIAVLETRIKQLQARTDAALSLIQEVLDEERRQSRLDELQAQLASIPDPLEEVQNQFDKTAFILVYQADRLYRELNQTDSAVENYNRVIELFPENRWAKVARQRLSEIENKKNLIKQI
;
A
#
# COMPACT_ATOMS: atom_id res chain seq x y z
N MET A 1 -96.84 -3.34 -44.40
CA MET A 1 -96.74 -2.38 -43.30
C MET A 1 -95.33 -2.47 -42.71
N VAL A 2 -94.59 -1.36 -42.79
CA VAL A 2 -93.46 -0.88 -41.93
C VAL A 2 -92.27 -1.83 -41.73
N ALA A 3 -90.99 -1.48 -41.90
CA ALA A 3 -90.25 -0.40 -42.57
C ALA A 3 -88.78 -0.85 -42.58
N LEU A 4 -88.06 -0.64 -43.68
CA LEU A 4 -86.60 -0.55 -43.69
C LEU A 4 -86.13 0.59 -42.77
N SER A 5 -84.90 0.52 -42.24
CA SER A 5 -83.89 1.61 -42.17
C SER A 5 -82.88 1.34 -41.02
N ILE A 6 -81.59 1.10 -41.30
CA ILE A 6 -80.52 2.14 -41.31
C ILE A 6 -80.34 2.70 -39.88
N SER A 7 -79.22 2.68 -39.17
CA SER A 7 -77.78 2.68 -39.47
C SER A 7 -77.06 2.39 -38.14
N ALA A 8 -75.97 1.65 -38.11
CA ALA A 8 -74.61 2.21 -38.11
C ALA A 8 -74.42 3.44 -37.19
N LEU A 9 -73.40 3.31 -36.34
CA LEU A 9 -72.54 4.42 -35.91
C LEU A 9 -73.13 5.37 -34.86
N MET A 10 -72.84 5.09 -33.60
CA MET A 10 -72.38 6.13 -32.66
C MET A 10 -71.45 5.46 -31.64
N PHE A 11 -70.28 5.02 -32.11
CA PHE A 11 -69.07 5.24 -31.32
C PHE A 11 -69.00 6.77 -31.19
N ARG A 12 -69.57 7.34 -30.13
CA ARG A 12 -69.20 8.68 -29.71
C ARG A 12 -67.75 8.54 -29.26
N THR A 13 -66.84 8.74 -30.20
CA THR A 13 -65.51 9.22 -29.87
C THR A 13 -65.72 10.54 -29.16
N THR A 14 -65.78 10.51 -27.83
CA THR A 14 -65.64 11.72 -27.03
C THR A 14 -64.26 12.26 -27.36
N GLU A 15 -64.20 13.33 -28.15
CA GLU A 15 -62.97 14.10 -28.30
C GLU A 15 -62.46 14.42 -26.89
N PRO A 16 -61.17 14.14 -26.59
CA PRO A 16 -60.66 14.45 -25.27
C PRO A 16 -60.83 15.95 -25.02
N THR A 17 -61.40 16.31 -23.88
CA THR A 17 -61.51 17.73 -23.52
C THR A 17 -60.10 18.31 -23.43
N THR A 18 -59.93 19.60 -23.75
CA THR A 18 -58.63 20.31 -23.71
C THR A 18 -57.89 20.13 -22.37
N GLU A 19 -58.61 19.82 -21.29
CA GLU A 19 -58.04 19.47 -19.99
C GLU A 19 -57.41 18.05 -19.96
N GLN A 20 -58.03 17.06 -20.58
CA GLN A 20 -57.51 15.69 -20.67
C GLN A 20 -56.20 15.63 -21.47
N GLU A 21 -56.09 16.41 -22.55
CA GLU A 21 -54.84 16.54 -23.32
C GLU A 21 -53.72 17.15 -22.47
N LYS A 22 -54.02 18.21 -21.70
CA LYS A 22 -53.06 18.84 -20.78
C LYS A 22 -52.59 17.88 -19.69
N ILE A 23 -53.51 17.09 -19.11
CA ILE A 23 -53.18 16.08 -18.09
C ILE A 23 -52.22 15.04 -18.68
N ALA A 24 -52.51 14.50 -19.86
CA ALA A 24 -51.65 13.51 -20.52
C ALA A 24 -50.23 14.04 -20.80
N VAL A 25 -50.12 15.31 -21.22
CA VAL A 25 -48.82 15.98 -21.43
C VAL A 25 -48.06 16.13 -20.11
N LEU A 26 -48.74 16.54 -19.04
CA LEU A 26 -48.13 16.69 -17.72
C LEU A 26 -47.68 15.35 -17.15
N GLU A 27 -48.48 14.29 -17.27
CA GLU A 27 -48.10 12.93 -16.86
C GLU A 27 -46.85 12.44 -17.60
N THR A 28 -46.80 12.70 -18.92
CA THR A 28 -45.62 12.38 -19.73
C THR A 28 -44.39 13.13 -19.24
N ARG A 29 -44.54 14.42 -18.93
CA ARG A 29 -43.44 15.26 -18.43
C ARG A 29 -42.98 14.83 -17.03
N ILE A 30 -43.89 14.42 -16.15
CA ILE A 30 -43.57 13.86 -14.83
C ILE A 30 -42.76 12.59 -14.99
N LYS A 31 -43.18 11.65 -15.86
CA LYS A 31 -42.42 10.42 -16.14
C LYS A 31 -41.02 10.72 -16.67
N GLN A 32 -40.89 11.68 -17.58
CA GLN A 32 -39.59 12.11 -18.10
C GLN A 32 -38.71 12.73 -17.02
N LEU A 33 -39.28 13.55 -16.13
CA LEU A 33 -38.55 14.13 -15.00
C LEU A 33 -38.10 13.07 -14.01
N GLN A 34 -38.95 12.09 -13.68
CA GLN A 34 -38.60 10.96 -12.82
C GLN A 34 -37.43 10.17 -13.42
N ALA A 35 -37.52 9.78 -14.69
CA ALA A 35 -36.44 9.05 -15.36
C ALA A 35 -35.11 9.82 -15.38
N ARG A 36 -35.16 11.15 -15.57
CA ARG A 36 -33.97 12.00 -15.50
C ARG A 36 -33.39 12.07 -14.09
N THR A 37 -34.24 12.17 -13.07
CA THR A 37 -33.81 12.18 -11.66
C THR A 37 -33.17 10.85 -11.29
N ASP A 38 -33.77 9.72 -11.68
CA ASP A 38 -33.24 8.38 -11.41
C ASP A 38 -31.87 8.19 -12.08
N ALA A 39 -31.73 8.62 -13.34
CA ALA A 39 -30.45 8.59 -14.05
C ALA A 39 -29.39 9.48 -13.38
N ALA A 40 -29.76 10.67 -12.92
CA ALA A 40 -28.85 11.58 -12.23
C ALA A 40 -28.39 11.00 -10.88
N LEU A 41 -29.31 10.41 -10.10
CA LEU A 41 -28.97 9.75 -8.84
C LEU A 41 -28.04 8.55 -9.05
N SER A 42 -28.27 7.76 -10.10
CA SER A 42 -27.38 6.66 -10.47
C SER A 42 -25.96 7.14 -10.78
N LEU A 43 -25.84 8.23 -11.55
CA LEU A 43 -24.53 8.81 -11.88
C LEU A 43 -23.82 9.37 -10.64
N ILE A 44 -24.55 10.07 -9.77
CA ILE A 44 -23.98 10.57 -8.51
C ILE A 44 -23.45 9.41 -7.67
N GLN A 45 -24.22 8.32 -7.55
CA GLN A 45 -23.79 7.16 -6.80
C GLN A 45 -22.50 6.54 -7.37
N GLU A 46 -22.41 6.43 -8.70
CA GLU A 46 -21.22 5.92 -9.39
C GLU A 46 -19.98 6.80 -9.12
N VAL A 47 -20.13 8.13 -9.23
CA VAL A 47 -19.05 9.09 -8.94
C VAL A 47 -18.61 8.97 -7.49
N LEU A 48 -19.55 8.91 -6.53
CA LEU A 48 -19.22 8.76 -5.11
C LEU A 48 -18.52 7.43 -4.79
N ASP A 49 -18.88 6.36 -5.50
CA ASP A 49 -18.23 5.06 -5.34
C ASP A 49 -16.81 5.07 -5.95
N GLU A 50 -16.59 5.80 -7.05
CA GLU A 50 -15.26 6.03 -7.62
C GLU A 50 -14.37 6.87 -6.69
N GLU A 51 -14.88 7.98 -6.14
CA GLU A 51 -14.14 8.81 -5.19
C GLU A 51 -13.72 8.02 -3.94
N ARG A 52 -14.60 7.17 -3.41
CA ARG A 52 -14.29 6.27 -2.29
C ARG A 52 -13.20 5.27 -2.66
N ARG A 53 -13.23 4.70 -3.88
CA ARG A 53 -12.18 3.82 -4.38
C ARG A 53 -10.85 4.56 -4.49
N GLN A 54 -10.84 5.74 -5.08
CA GLN A 54 -9.63 6.54 -5.23
C GLN A 54 -9.03 6.92 -3.88
N SER A 55 -9.85 7.37 -2.93
CA SER A 55 -9.40 7.70 -1.58
C SER A 55 -8.73 6.51 -0.89
N ARG A 56 -9.27 5.30 -1.08
CA ARG A 56 -8.68 4.06 -0.57
C ARG A 56 -7.35 3.72 -1.26
N LEU A 57 -7.25 3.94 -2.56
CA LEU A 57 -5.99 3.74 -3.29
C LEU A 57 -4.90 4.71 -2.81
N ASP A 58 -5.25 5.97 -2.62
CA ASP A 58 -4.35 7.00 -2.12
C ASP A 58 -3.85 6.65 -0.71
N GLU A 59 -4.74 6.17 0.17
CA GLU A 59 -4.39 5.71 1.51
C GLU A 59 -3.41 4.51 1.46
N LEU A 60 -3.70 3.52 0.62
CA LEU A 60 -2.81 2.35 0.44
C LEU A 60 -1.45 2.77 -0.13
N GLN A 61 -1.42 3.70 -1.07
CA GLN A 61 -0.18 4.22 -1.64
C GLN A 61 0.65 4.97 -0.59
N ALA A 62 -0.01 5.76 0.27
CA ALA A 62 0.65 6.43 1.40
C ALA A 62 1.21 5.42 2.41
N GLN A 63 0.44 4.37 2.75
CA GLN A 63 0.90 3.29 3.63
C GLN A 63 2.12 2.57 3.04
N LEU A 64 2.08 2.19 1.76
CA LEU A 64 3.20 1.54 1.08
C LEU A 64 4.45 2.44 1.03
N ALA A 65 4.27 3.75 0.78
CA ALA A 65 5.39 4.70 0.77
C ALA A 65 6.00 4.93 2.16
N SER A 66 5.24 4.67 3.24
CA SER A 66 5.73 4.82 4.62
C SER A 66 6.53 3.62 5.13
N ILE A 67 6.40 2.46 4.47
CA ILE A 67 7.12 1.25 4.85
C ILE A 67 8.58 1.41 4.40
N PRO A 68 9.56 1.37 5.32
CA PRO A 68 10.97 1.38 4.95
C PRO A 68 11.29 0.22 4.01
N ASP A 69 12.25 0.41 3.10
CA ASP A 69 12.68 -0.68 2.22
C ASP A 69 13.10 -1.89 3.09
N PRO A 70 12.43 -3.04 2.99
CA PRO A 70 12.75 -4.21 3.81
C PRO A 70 14.21 -4.66 3.64
N LEU A 71 14.80 -4.44 2.46
CA LEU A 71 16.21 -4.75 2.23
C LEU A 71 17.13 -3.78 2.97
N GLU A 72 16.78 -2.50 3.04
CA GLU A 72 17.52 -1.51 3.83
C GLU A 72 17.47 -1.83 5.32
N GLU A 73 16.30 -2.24 5.84
CA GLU A 73 16.17 -2.64 7.26
C GLU A 73 17.03 -3.88 7.57
N VAL A 74 17.00 -4.89 6.72
CA VAL A 74 17.87 -6.07 6.87
C VAL A 74 19.34 -5.66 6.84
N GLN A 75 19.75 -4.81 5.89
CA GLN A 75 21.13 -4.32 5.82
C GLN A 75 21.54 -3.55 7.08
N ASN A 76 20.67 -2.71 7.63
CA ASN A 76 20.91 -1.98 8.87
C ASN A 76 21.10 -2.93 10.07
N GLN A 77 20.27 -3.98 10.19
CA GLN A 77 20.42 -4.99 11.24
C GLN A 77 21.71 -5.80 11.09
N PHE A 78 22.12 -6.12 9.85
CA PHE A 78 23.41 -6.75 9.55
C PHE A 78 24.58 -5.86 10.01
N ASP A 79 24.57 -4.57 9.63
CA ASP A 79 25.58 -3.58 10.02
C ASP A 79 25.68 -3.43 11.54
N LYS A 80 24.53 -3.34 12.21
CA LYS A 80 24.45 -3.21 13.68
C LYS A 80 24.99 -4.45 14.39
N THR A 81 24.68 -5.64 13.88
CA THR A 81 25.15 -6.90 14.47
C THR A 81 26.66 -7.05 14.32
N ALA A 82 27.21 -6.75 13.13
CA ALA A 82 28.64 -6.74 12.90
C ALA A 82 29.36 -5.72 13.81
N PHE A 83 28.79 -4.53 14.01
CA PHE A 83 29.29 -3.53 14.95
C PHE A 83 29.34 -4.07 16.39
N ILE A 84 28.24 -4.64 16.89
CA ILE A 84 28.15 -5.13 18.28
C ILE A 84 29.21 -6.19 18.56
N LEU A 85 29.43 -7.12 17.62
CA LEU A 85 30.44 -8.17 17.77
C LEU A 85 31.87 -7.59 17.80
N VAL A 86 32.19 -6.63 16.93
CA VAL A 86 33.49 -5.93 16.97
C VAL A 86 33.67 -5.17 18.29
N TYR A 87 32.64 -4.44 18.73
CA TYR A 87 32.68 -3.71 19.99
C TYR A 87 32.92 -4.66 21.18
N GLN A 88 32.24 -5.80 21.21
CA GLN A 88 32.44 -6.82 22.23
C GLN A 88 33.86 -7.39 22.17
N ALA A 89 34.39 -7.66 20.98
CA ALA A 89 35.76 -8.13 20.80
C ALA A 89 36.79 -7.10 21.30
N ASP A 90 36.61 -5.82 20.99
CA ASP A 90 37.46 -4.72 21.47
C ASP A 90 37.44 -4.65 23.01
N ARG A 91 36.26 -4.77 23.63
CA ARG A 91 36.11 -4.82 25.09
C ARG A 91 36.82 -6.03 25.71
N LEU A 92 36.61 -7.23 25.16
CA LEU A 92 37.28 -8.45 25.62
C LEU A 92 38.80 -8.32 25.57
N TYR A 93 39.32 -7.73 24.49
CA TYR A 93 40.75 -7.55 24.29
C TYR A 93 41.35 -6.47 25.20
N ARG A 94 40.76 -5.27 25.22
CA ARG A 94 41.36 -4.08 25.85
C ARG A 94 41.06 -3.95 27.33
N GLU A 95 39.87 -4.34 27.76
CA GLU A 95 39.41 -4.12 29.13
C GLU A 95 39.52 -5.39 29.97
N LEU A 96 39.24 -6.55 29.38
CA LEU A 96 39.10 -7.81 30.12
C LEU A 96 40.33 -8.73 29.98
N ASN A 97 41.30 -8.37 29.13
CA ASN A 97 42.47 -9.19 28.80
C ASN A 97 42.13 -10.61 28.28
N GLN A 98 40.90 -10.81 27.79
CA GLN A 98 40.42 -12.08 27.25
C GLN A 98 40.75 -12.15 25.75
N THR A 99 42.04 -12.28 25.44
CA THR A 99 42.55 -12.17 24.07
C THR A 99 41.98 -13.25 23.14
N ASP A 100 41.92 -14.51 23.59
CA ASP A 100 41.43 -15.60 22.73
C ASP A 100 39.94 -15.44 22.39
N SER A 101 39.11 -15.05 23.37
CA SER A 101 37.69 -14.75 23.14
C SER A 101 37.49 -13.54 22.23
N ALA A 102 38.35 -12.53 22.32
CA ALA A 102 38.32 -11.40 21.38
C ALA A 102 38.64 -11.86 19.95
N VAL A 103 39.66 -12.70 19.78
CA VAL A 103 40.05 -13.27 18.49
C VAL A 103 38.91 -14.09 17.88
N GLU A 104 38.22 -14.90 18.67
CA GLU A 104 37.04 -15.66 18.23
C GLU A 104 35.95 -14.72 17.69
N ASN A 105 35.61 -13.67 18.43
CA ASN A 105 34.60 -12.71 17.97
C ASN A 105 35.00 -11.96 16.69
N TYR A 106 36.27 -11.55 16.57
CA TYR A 106 36.75 -10.92 15.34
C TYR A 106 36.65 -11.86 14.13
N ASN A 107 37.06 -13.12 14.28
CA ASN A 107 36.89 -14.13 13.24
C ASN A 107 35.42 -14.33 12.87
N ARG A 108 34.53 -14.34 13.88
CA ARG A 108 33.10 -14.49 13.64
C ARG A 108 32.51 -13.36 12.79
N VAL A 109 32.97 -12.13 12.98
CA VAL A 109 32.56 -10.99 12.14
C VAL A 109 33.02 -11.18 10.70
N ILE A 110 34.24 -11.68 10.49
CA ILE A 110 34.80 -11.92 9.15
C ILE A 110 34.05 -13.04 8.43
N GLU A 111 33.67 -14.10 9.15
CA GLU A 111 32.92 -15.23 8.60
C GLU A 111 31.48 -14.85 8.22
N LEU A 112 30.77 -14.18 9.14
CA LEU A 112 29.34 -13.88 8.97
C LEU A 112 29.11 -12.67 8.07
N PHE A 113 30.04 -11.71 8.07
CA PHE A 113 29.86 -10.41 7.42
C PHE A 113 31.09 -10.03 6.57
N PRO A 114 31.53 -10.89 5.63
CA PRO A 114 32.86 -10.78 5.00
C PRO A 114 33.10 -9.44 4.26
N GLU A 115 32.04 -8.86 3.67
CA GLU A 115 32.10 -7.60 2.92
C GLU A 115 31.75 -6.37 3.77
N ASN A 116 31.36 -6.57 5.03
CA ASN A 116 30.96 -5.48 5.91
C ASN A 116 32.18 -4.61 6.31
N ARG A 117 31.98 -3.30 6.49
CA ARG A 117 33.03 -2.39 6.97
C ARG A 117 33.67 -2.87 8.28
N TRP A 118 32.89 -3.49 9.16
CA TRP A 118 33.36 -4.00 10.45
C TRP A 118 34.24 -5.25 10.32
N ALA A 119 34.08 -6.04 9.25
CA ALA A 119 35.01 -7.14 8.98
C ALA A 119 36.42 -6.64 8.61
N LYS A 120 36.53 -5.48 7.94
CA LYS A 120 37.83 -4.84 7.69
C LYS A 120 38.50 -4.42 9.00
N VAL A 121 37.74 -3.84 9.92
CA VAL A 121 38.20 -3.49 11.27
C VAL A 121 38.65 -4.75 12.03
N ALA A 122 37.86 -5.82 11.98
CA ALA A 122 38.20 -7.09 12.63
C ALA A 122 39.52 -7.68 12.10
N ARG A 123 39.72 -7.71 10.77
CA ARG A 123 40.99 -8.16 10.16
C ARG A 123 42.17 -7.32 10.63
N GLN A 124 42.01 -5.99 10.68
CA GLN A 124 43.05 -5.10 11.18
C GLN A 124 43.40 -5.41 12.64
N ARG A 125 42.40 -5.55 13.52
CA ARG A 125 42.60 -5.86 14.94
C ARG A 125 43.31 -7.20 15.14
N LEU A 126 42.94 -8.23 14.38
CA LEU A 126 43.61 -9.52 14.43
C LEU A 126 45.09 -9.41 14.04
N SER A 127 45.40 -8.66 12.98
CA SER A 127 46.79 -8.41 12.57
C SER A 127 47.59 -7.67 13.66
N GLU A 128 46.99 -6.66 14.30
CA GLU A 128 47.61 -5.95 15.43
C GLU A 128 47.94 -6.90 16.60
N ILE A 129 47.00 -7.79 16.94
CA ILE A 129 47.17 -8.79 18.01
C ILE A 129 48.30 -9.78 17.66
N GLU A 130 48.30 -10.29 16.44
CA GLU A 130 49.31 -11.25 15.96
C GLU A 130 50.72 -10.64 15.99
N ASN A 131 50.85 -9.40 15.50
CA ASN A 131 52.12 -8.67 15.52
C ASN A 131 52.63 -8.48 16.96
N LYS A 132 51.75 -8.10 17.90
CA LYS A 132 52.12 -7.97 19.31
C LYS A 132 52.57 -9.31 19.92
N LYS A 133 51.89 -10.40 19.58
CA LYS A 133 52.25 -11.75 20.05
C LYS A 133 53.62 -12.19 19.52
N ASN A 134 53.92 -11.87 18.27
CA ASN A 134 55.21 -12.19 17.65
C ASN A 134 56.35 -11.37 18.25
N LEU A 135 56.11 -10.09 18.59
CA LEU A 135 57.10 -9.25 19.26
C LEU A 135 57.47 -9.79 20.64
N ILE A 136 56.49 -10.25 21.43
CA ILE A 136 56.73 -10.82 22.77
C ILE A 136 57.55 -12.13 22.69
N LYS A 137 57.39 -12.92 21.63
CA LYS A 137 58.12 -14.18 21.45
C LYS A 137 59.61 -14.00 21.09
N GLN A 138 60.02 -12.79 20.70
CA GLN A 138 61.40 -12.48 20.26
C GLN A 138 62.28 -11.91 21.36
N ILE A 139 61.74 -11.71 22.56
CA ILE A 139 62.43 -11.21 23.77
C ILE A 139 62.61 -12.36 24.74
#